data_AF-A0A7G6ZC63-F1
#
_entry.id   AF-A0A7G6ZC63-F1
#
_cell.length_a   1.000
_cell.length_b   1.000
_cell.length_c   1.000
_cell.angle_alpha   90.00
_cell.angle_beta   90.00
_cell.angle_gamma   90.00
#
_symmetry.space_group_name_H-M   'P 1'
#
loop_
_entity.id
_entity.type
_entity.pdbx_description
1 polymer ?
#
loop_
_entity_poly.entity_id
_entity_poly.type
_entity_poly.pdbx_seq_one_letter_code
_entity_poly.pdbx_strand_id
1 'polypeptide(L)' 'MIAGQPSPAELAAVTAVLTSMIEELEDGQRAEGAVVSAWQRSQRSIRRPLLRGAGAWRSFSG' A
#
# COMPACT_ATOMS: atom_id res chain seq x y z
N MET A 1 34.24 -24.14 10.04
CA MET A 1 33.51 -24.12 11.32
C MET A 1 33.87 -22.80 11.99
N ILE A 2 32.92 -21.90 12.19
CA ILE A 2 33.18 -20.60 12.83
C ILE A 2 33.43 -20.92 14.31
N ALA A 3 34.67 -20.80 14.77
CA ALA A 3 34.99 -20.94 16.19
C ALA A 3 34.23 -19.84 16.96
N GLY A 4 33.86 -20.08 18.23
CA GLY A 4 33.09 -19.14 19.07
C GLY A 4 33.74 -17.76 19.35
N GLN A 5 34.74 -17.37 18.56
CA GLN A 5 35.44 -16.08 18.53
C GLN A 5 35.69 -15.67 17.07
N PRO A 6 34.69 -15.15 16.35
CA PRO A 6 34.88 -14.68 14.98
C PRO A 6 35.87 -13.51 14.94
N SER A 7 36.68 -13.46 13.90
CA SER A 7 37.54 -12.31 13.62
C SER A 7 36.71 -11.06 13.31
N PRO A 8 37.29 -9.85 13.44
CA PRO A 8 36.60 -8.61 13.05
C PRO A 8 36.12 -8.62 11.59
N ALA A 9 36.87 -9.25 10.69
CA ALA A 9 36.51 -9.38 9.29
C ALA A 9 35.30 -10.30 9.08
N GLU A 10 35.23 -11.42 9.79
CA GLU A 10 34.08 -12.33 9.73
C GLU A 10 32.82 -11.69 10.31
N LEU A 11 32.95 -10.92 11.41
CA LEU A 11 31.84 -10.14 11.94
C LEU A 11 31.34 -9.11 10.93
N ALA A 12 32.24 -8.35 10.30
CA ALA A 12 31.88 -7.38 9.26
C ALA A 12 31.19 -8.05 8.07
N ALA A 13 31.67 -9.22 7.63
CA ALA A 13 31.05 -9.98 6.55
C ALA A 13 29.62 -10.44 6.90
N VAL A 14 29.41 -10.99 8.10
CA VAL A 14 28.08 -11.40 8.57
C VAL A 14 27.15 -10.20 8.70
N THR A 15 27.63 -9.08 9.26
CA THR A 15 26.82 -7.85 9.36
C THR A 15 26.43 -7.35 7.98
N ALA A 16 27.36 -7.28 7.02
CA ALA A 16 27.08 -6.83 5.66
C ALA A 16 25.99 -7.70 4.98
N VAL A 17 26.07 -9.01 5.14
CA VAL A 17 25.06 -9.95 4.59
C VAL A 17 23.69 -9.76 5.26
N LEU A 18 23.66 -9.60 6.58
CA LEU A 18 22.40 -9.36 7.30
C LEU A 18 21.79 -8.01 6.92
N THR A 19 22.61 -6.97 6.81
CA THR A 19 22.16 -5.63 6.37
C THR A 19 21.60 -5.68 4.96
N SER A 20 22.27 -6.35 4.01
CA SER A 20 21.75 -6.44 2.63
C SER A 20 20.42 -7.20 2.55
N MET A 21 20.24 -8.26 3.36
CA MET A 21 18.97 -9.00 3.42
C MET A 21 17.84 -8.14 4.00
N ILE A 22 18.13 -7.30 4.99
CA ILE A 22 17.15 -6.36 5.57
C ILE A 22 16.77 -5.30 4.53
N GLU A 23 17.76 -4.71 3.85
CA GLU A 23 17.52 -3.70 2.81
C GLU A 23 16.64 -4.24 1.67
N GLU A 24 16.90 -5.47 1.21
CA GLU A 24 16.08 -6.14 0.18
C GLU A 24 14.63 -6.34 0.64
N LEU A 25 14.42 -6.74 1.90
CA LEU A 25 13.09 -6.89 2.48
C LEU A 25 12.35 -5.54 2.57
N GLU A 26 13.03 -4.49 3.01
CA GLU A 26 12.46 -3.15 3.11
C GLU A 26 12.08 -2.59 1.72
N ASP A 27 12.90 -2.82 0.71
CA ASP A 27 12.62 -2.37 -0.66
C ASP A 27 11.41 -3.07 -1.26
N GLY A 28 11.23 -4.37 -0.98
CA GLY A 28 10.01 -5.10 -1.31
C GLY A 28 8.77 -4.50 -0.64
N GLN A 29 8.90 -4.02 0.61
CA GLN A 29 7.80 -3.39 1.35
C GLN A 29 7.54 -1.93 0.93
N ARG A 30 8.55 -1.17 0.51
CA ARG A 30 8.40 0.22 0.03
C ARG A 30 7.62 0.30 -1.29
N ALA A 31 7.62 -0.77 -2.09
CA ALA A 31 7.00 -0.79 -3.41
C ALA A 31 5.46 -0.88 -3.38
N GLU A 32 4.83 -1.18 -2.23
CA GLU A 32 3.40 -1.50 -2.17
C GLU A 32 2.56 -0.38 -1.51
N GLY A 33 2.72 0.85 -1.98
CA GLY A 33 1.62 1.80 -1.89
C GLY A 33 0.48 1.31 -2.79
N ALA A 34 -0.78 1.33 -2.32
CA ALA A 34 -1.91 0.99 -3.19
C ALA A 34 -1.93 1.93 -4.41
N VAL A 35 -1.61 1.38 -5.59
CA VAL A 35 -1.63 2.15 -6.84
C VAL A 35 -3.09 2.45 -7.18
N VAL A 36 -3.55 3.65 -6.86
CA VAL A 36 -4.89 4.09 -7.20
C VAL A 36 -4.91 4.56 -8.66
N SER A 37 -5.62 3.83 -9.51
CA SER A 37 -5.81 4.23 -10.91
C SER A 37 -6.44 5.62 -11.02
N ALA A 38 -6.20 6.31 -12.13
CA ALA A 38 -6.87 7.58 -12.42
C ALA A 38 -8.40 7.45 -12.38
N TRP A 39 -8.92 6.30 -12.82
CA TRP A 39 -10.34 5.97 -12.75
C TRP A 39 -10.84 5.87 -11.30
N GLN A 40 -10.16 5.12 -10.43
CA GLN A 40 -10.52 5.03 -9.00
C GLN A 40 -10.50 6.39 -8.30
N ARG A 41 -9.52 7.25 -8.59
CA ARG A 41 -9.48 8.63 -8.06
C ARG A 41 -10.67 9.48 -8.53
N SER A 42 -11.19 9.19 -9.71
CA SER A 42 -12.32 9.91 -10.31
C SER A 42 -13.69 9.32 -9.96
N GLN A 43 -13.76 8.15 -9.33
CA GLN A 43 -15.03 7.55 -8.92
C GLN A 43 -15.74 8.48 -7.93
N ARG A 44 -16.99 8.83 -8.25
CA ARG A 44 -17.88 9.57 -7.35
C ARG A 44 -18.82 8.59 -6.66
N SER A 45 -19.24 8.94 -5.45
CA SER A 45 -20.25 8.18 -4.71
C SER A 45 -21.50 7.99 -5.57
N ILE A 46 -22.02 6.77 -5.60
CA ILE A 46 -23.29 6.48 -6.26
C ILE A 46 -24.37 7.36 -5.63
N ARG A 47 -25.14 8.08 -6.46
CA ARG A 47 -26.25 8.90 -5.97
C ARG A 47 -27.26 8.01 -5.25
N ARG A 48 -27.90 8.54 -4.19
CA ARG A 48 -28.98 7.83 -3.50
C ARG A 48 -30.03 7.36 -4.52
N PRO A 49 -30.57 6.13 -4.39
CA PRO A 49 -31.66 5.67 -5.22
C PRO A 49 -32.82 6.68 -5.18
N LEU A 50 -33.39 6.96 -6.35
CA LEU A 50 -34.62 7.74 -6.41
C LEU A 50 -35.74 6.91 -5.79
N LEU A 51 -36.32 7.41 -4.70
CA LEU A 51 -37.47 6.77 -4.07
C LEU A 51 -38.67 6.92 -5.01
N ARG A 52 -39.26 5.79 -5.41
CA ARG A 52 -40.56 5.77 -6.13
C ARG A 52 -41.66 6.18 -5.15
N GLY A 53 -42.50 7.15 -5.53
CA GLY A 53 -43.62 7.59 -4.69
C GLY A 53 -44.31 8.84 -5.21
N ALA A 54 -45.57 9.04 -4.83
CA ALA A 54 -46.30 10.27 -5.12
C ALA A 54 -45.53 11.46 -4.53
N GLY A 55 -45.24 12.47 -5.38
CA GLY A 55 -44.47 13.66 -4.99
C GLY A 55 -42.95 13.56 -5.18
N ALA A 56 -42.38 12.37 -5.42
CA ALA A 56 -40.92 12.21 -5.56
C ALA A 56 -40.36 12.67 -6.93
N TRP A 57 -41.24 12.88 -7.92
CA TRP A 57 -40.86 13.16 -9.32
C TRP A 57 -41.26 14.57 -9.79
N ARG A 58 -41.85 15.40 -8.92
CA ARG A 58 -42.41 16.71 -9.31
C ARG A 58 -41.93 17.82 -8.37
N SER A 59 -40.71 18.32 -8.61
CA SER A 59 -40.22 19.58 -8.02
C SER A 59 -39.87 20.64 -9.09
N PHE A 60 -40.47 20.55 -10.28
CA PHE A 60 -40.54 21.70 -11.19
C PHE A 60 -41.82 22.48 -10.86
N SER A 61 -41.68 23.53 -10.06
CA SER A 61 -42.63 24.63 -10.00
C SER A 61 -42.04 25.78 -10.81
N GLY A 62 -42.54 25.91 -12.03
CA GLY A 62 -42.33 27.02 -12.96
C GLY A 62 -43.60 27.18 -13.76
#